data_AF-A0A960GHU8-F1
#
_entry.id   AF-A0A960GHU8-F1
#
_cell.length_a   1.000
_cell.length_b   1.000
_cell.length_c   1.000
_cell.angle_alpha   90.00
_cell.angle_beta   90.00
_cell.angle_gamma   90.00
#
_symmetry.space_group_name_H-M   'P 1'
#
loop_
_entity.id
_entity.type
_entity.pdbx_description
1 polymer ?
#
loop_
_entity_poly.entity_id
_entity_poly.type
_entity_poly.pdbx_seq_one_letter_code
_entity_poly.pdbx_strand_id
1 'polypeptide(L)' 'MKANQLKNGDTISVDGDHLVVFHFCEEQGQVVLDVVSEVSARRFELHYAPDARISVLS' A
#
# COMPACT_ATOMS: atom_id res chain seq x y z
N MET A 1 7.62 0.35 -7.66
CA MET A 1 8.37 -0.23 -6.52
C MET A 1 7.88 -1.65 -6.28
N LYS A 2 8.67 -2.57 -5.69
CA LYS A 2 8.11 -3.86 -5.23
C LYS A 2 7.32 -3.66 -3.94
N ALA A 3 6.27 -4.46 -3.71
CA ALA A 3 5.44 -4.35 -2.52
C ALA A 3 6.26 -4.48 -1.22
N ASN A 4 7.25 -5.37 -1.18
CA ASN A 4 8.13 -5.56 -0.03
C ASN A 4 9.17 -4.44 0.19
N GLN A 5 9.14 -3.39 -0.62
CA GLN A 5 10.00 -2.21 -0.47
C GLN A 5 9.22 -0.98 0.00
N LEU A 6 7.91 -1.10 0.18
CA LEU A 6 7.08 -0.03 0.72
C LEU A 6 7.43 0.26 2.18
N LYS A 7 7.18 1.51 2.58
CA LYS A 7 7.35 1.98 3.96
C LYS A 7 6.13 2.79 4.39
N ASN A 8 5.96 2.93 5.69
CA ASN A 8 4.94 3.81 6.25
C ASN A 8 5.16 5.25 5.76
N GLY A 9 4.08 5.90 5.36
CA GLY A 9 4.07 7.24 4.78
C GLY A 9 4.19 7.27 3.25
N ASP A 10 4.48 6.16 2.59
CA ASP A 10 4.44 6.11 1.12
C ASP A 10 3.00 6.36 0.64
N THR A 11 2.85 7.14 -0.44
CA THR A 11 1.57 7.30 -1.13
C THR A 11 1.56 6.44 -2.39
N ILE A 12 0.59 5.54 -2.49
CA ILE A 12 0.42 4.61 -3.61
C ILE A 12 -0.82 4.99 -4.44
N SER A 13 -0.79 4.69 -5.74
CA SER A 13 -1.95 4.87 -6.62
C SER A 13 -2.63 3.53 -6.89
N VAL A 14 -3.93 3.44 -6.58
CA VAL A 14 -4.76 2.25 -6.80
C VAL A 14 -6.07 2.69 -7.45
N ASP A 15 -6.33 2.21 -8.66
CA ASP A 15 -7.56 2.52 -9.44
C ASP A 15 -7.88 4.03 -9.54
N GLY A 16 -6.84 4.87 -9.55
CA GLY A 16 -6.97 6.32 -9.61
C GLY A 16 -7.19 7.01 -8.25
N ASP A 17 -7.31 6.26 -7.16
CA ASP A 17 -7.26 6.80 -5.79
C ASP A 17 -5.82 6.84 -5.27
N HIS A 18 -5.54 7.77 -4.36
CA HIS A 18 -4.26 7.94 -3.71
C HIS A 18 -4.39 7.48 -2.26
N LEU A 19 -3.62 6.45 -1.92
CA LEU A 19 -3.70 5.78 -0.63
C LEU A 19 -2.38 5.94 0.11
N VAL A 20 -2.42 6.46 1.34
CA VAL A 20 -1.25 6.60 2.20
C VAL A 20 -1.07 5.34 3.03
N VAL A 21 0.12 4.75 3.01
CA VAL A 21 0.47 3.56 3.79
C VAL A 21 0.68 3.94 5.25
N PHE A 22 -0.18 3.45 6.14
CA PHE A 22 -0.05 3.65 7.60
C PHE A 22 0.70 2.51 8.26
N HIS A 23 0.46 1.29 7.81
CA HIS A 23 1.09 0.10 8.35
C HIS A 23 1.39 -0.89 7.23
N PHE A 24 2.49 -1.60 7.40
CA PHE A 24 3.00 -2.61 6.49
C PHE A 24 3.48 -3.80 7.33
N CYS A 25 3.06 -5.00 6.96
CA CYS A 25 3.63 -6.23 7.50
C CYS A 25 3.70 -7.34 6.43
N GLU A 26 4.62 -8.28 6.63
CA GLU A 26 4.66 -9.52 5.86
C GLU A 26 4.00 -10.64 6.68
N GLU A 27 2.90 -11.19 6.17
CA GLU A 27 2.17 -12.30 6.79
C GLU A 27 1.90 -13.40 5.76
N GLN A 28 2.20 -14.65 6.12
CA GLN A 28 1.94 -15.83 5.27
C GLN A 28 2.52 -15.73 3.84
N GLY A 29 3.64 -15.02 3.68
CA GLY A 29 4.29 -14.82 2.37
C GLY A 29 3.63 -13.74 1.50
N GLN A 30 2.73 -12.93 2.07
CA GLN A 30 2.13 -11.76 1.45
C GLN A 30 2.54 -10.49 2.16
N VAL A 31 2.54 -9.39 1.43
CA VAL A 31 2.63 -8.03 1.97
C VAL A 31 1.22 -7.53 2.22
N VAL A 32 0.92 -7.24 3.48
CA VAL A 32 -0.35 -6.64 3.90
C VAL A 32 -0.13 -5.17 4.19
N LEU A 33 -0.90 -4.32 3.50
CA LEU A 33 -0.85 -2.88 3.64
C LEU A 33 -2.15 -2.40 4.28
N ASP A 34 -2.00 -1.60 5.31
CA ASP A 34 -3.08 -0.79 5.85
C ASP A 34 -2.92 0.63 5.31
N VAL A 35 -3.90 1.07 4.52
CA VAL A 35 -3.83 2.32 3.76
C VAL A 35 -5.07 3.18 3.98
N VAL A 36 -4.92 4.49 3.85
CA VAL A 36 -6.03 5.44 3.94
C VAL A 36 -6.09 6.29 2.68
N SER A 37 -7.29 6.41 2.11
CA SER A 37 -7.55 7.29 0.96
C SER A 37 -7.43 8.75 1.37
N GLU A 38 -6.63 9.52 0.64
CA GLU A 38 -6.47 10.97 0.84
C GLU A 38 -7.77 11.73 0.53
N VAL A 39 -8.62 11.17 -0.33
CA VAL A 39 -9.86 11.82 -0.78
C VAL A 39 -11.02 11.52 0.16
N SER A 40 -11.20 10.24 0.52
CA SER A 40 -12.39 9.79 1.24
C SER A 40 -12.17 9.57 2.74
N ALA A 41 -10.91 9.64 3.21
CA ALA A 41 -10.49 9.26 4.56
C ALA A 41 -10.89 7.82 4.95
N ARG A 42 -11.23 6.97 3.98
CA ARG A 42 -11.56 5.56 4.20
C ARG A 42 -10.28 4.74 4.32
N ARG A 43 -10.32 3.76 5.21
CA ARG A 43 -9.23 2.81 5.46
C ARG A 43 -9.46 1.53 4.69
N PHE A 44 -8.41 0.99 4.09
CA PHE A 44 -8.42 -0.24 3.32
C PHE A 44 -7.28 -1.14 3.75
N GLU A 45 -7.51 -2.43 3.67
CA GLU A 45 -6.47 -3.45 3.80
C GLU A 45 -6.22 -4.05 2.43
N LEU A 46 -4.98 -3.98 1.95
CA LEU A 46 -4.56 -4.47 0.65
C LEU A 46 -3.53 -5.59 0.81
N HIS A 47 -3.64 -6.61 -0.04
CA HIS A 47 -2.80 -7.80 0.01
C HIS A 47 -2.05 -7.95 -1.31
N TYR A 48 -0.73 -8.06 -1.23
CA TYR A 48 0.13 -8.16 -2.40
C TYR A 48 1.11 -9.33 -2.28
N ALA A 49 1.47 -9.92 -3.42
CA ALA A 49 2.69 -10.73 -3.48
C ALA A 49 3.91 -9.83 -3.20
N PRO A 50 4.96 -10.31 -2.51
CA PRO A 50 6.13 -9.49 -2.15
C PRO A 50 6.82 -8.81 -3.36
N ASP A 51 6.79 -9.47 -4.52
CA ASP A 51 7.38 -8.99 -5.76
C ASP A 51 6.42 -8.20 -6.66
N ALA A 52 5.16 -8.03 -6.24
CA ALA A 52 4.16 -7.25 -6.98
C ALA A 52 4.65 -5.82 -7.18
N ARG A 53 4.41 -5.28 -8.38
CA ARG A 53 4.79 -3.90 -8.71
C ARG A 53 3.69 -2.93 -8.28
N ILE A 54 4.07 -2.00 -7.42
CA ILE A 54 3.21 -0.94 -6.90
C ILE A 54 3.65 0.40 -7.50
N SER A 55 2.68 1.21 -7.90
CA SER A 55 2.88 2.60 -8.33
C SER A 55 2.94 3.51 -7.10
N VAL A 56 4.12 4.04 -6.80
CA VAL A 56 4.37 4.95 -5.67
C VAL A 56 4.53 6.37 -6.22
N LEU A 57 3.88 7.34 -5.58
CA LEU A 57 3.81 8.73 -6.03
C LEU A 57 4.82 9.66 -5.32
N SER A 58 5.27 9.32 -4.11
CA SER A 58 6.24 10.10 -3.32
C SER A 58 6.94 9.26 -2.26
#